data_AF-A0A447IDT9-F1
#
_entry.id   AF-A0A447IDT9-F1
#
_cell.length_a   1.000
_cell.length_b   1.000
_cell.length_c   1.000
_cell.angle_alpha   90.00
_cell.angle_beta   90.00
_cell.angle_gamma   90.00
#
_symmetry.space_group_name_H-M   'P 1'
#
loop_
_entity.id
_entity.type
_entity.pdbx_description
1 polymer ?
#
loop_
_entity_poly.entity_id
_entity_poly.type
_entity_poly.pdbx_seq_one_letter_code
_entity_poly.pdbx_strand_id
1 'polypeptide(L)' 'MQTYDPKKDATDVRQASPRKMNLRVLVTSMVAIVVLFAIIFIVYSTMQPQPA' A
#
# COMPACT_ATOMS: atom_id res chain seq x y z
N MET A 1 -30.68 -18.55 -18.15
CA MET A 1 -29.30 -18.29 -17.65
C MET A 1 -29.11 -19.14 -16.40
N GLN A 2 -28.00 -19.85 -16.24
CA GLN A 2 -27.73 -20.53 -14.96
C GLN A 2 -27.43 -19.44 -13.92
N THR A 3 -28.27 -19.34 -12.89
CA THR A 3 -28.23 -18.28 -11.87
C THR A 3 -27.04 -18.42 -10.92
N TYR A 4 -26.49 -19.63 -10.81
CA TYR A 4 -25.34 -19.93 -9.97
C TYR A 4 -24.38 -20.85 -10.72
N ASP A 5 -23.13 -20.44 -10.82
CA ASP A 5 -22.04 -21.26 -11.34
C ASP A 5 -21.06 -21.53 -10.19
N PRO A 6 -21.09 -22.74 -9.59
CA PRO A 6 -20.22 -23.08 -8.46
C PRO A 6 -18.73 -23.12 -8.82
N LYS A 7 -18.38 -23.07 -10.12
CA LYS A 7 -16.99 -23.05 -10.57
C LYS A 7 -16.38 -21.65 -10.57
N LYS A 8 -17.17 -20.60 -10.35
CA LYS A 8 -16.66 -19.22 -10.30
C LYS A 8 -16.04 -18.90 -8.95
N ASP A 9 -14.83 -18.37 -8.99
CA ASP A 9 -14.15 -17.88 -7.81
C ASP A 9 -14.70 -16.51 -7.37
N ALA A 10 -14.51 -16.16 -6.10
CA ALA A 10 -14.96 -14.90 -5.51
C ALA A 10 -14.41 -13.68 -6.26
N THR A 11 -13.23 -13.80 -6.87
CA THR A 11 -12.63 -12.75 -7.71
C THR A 11 -13.48 -12.48 -8.95
N ASP A 12 -13.95 -13.53 -9.64
CA ASP A 12 -14.76 -13.42 -10.86
C ASP A 12 -16.18 -12.94 -10.56
N VAL A 13 -16.81 -13.45 -9.50
CA VAL A 13 -18.15 -13.03 -9.09
C VAL A 13 -18.17 -11.54 -8.70
N ARG A 14 -17.09 -11.05 -8.08
CA ARG A 14 -16.94 -9.65 -7.66
C ARG A 14 -16.36 -8.75 -8.74
N GLN A 15 -16.10 -9.26 -9.94
CA GLN A 15 -15.44 -8.54 -11.04
C GLN A 15 -14.13 -7.86 -10.60
N ALA A 16 -13.41 -8.48 -9.67
CA ALA A 16 -12.18 -7.94 -9.13
C ALA A 16 -11.00 -8.27 -10.05
N SER A 17 -9.96 -7.42 -10.04
CA SER A 17 -8.74 -7.70 -10.81
C SER A 17 -7.80 -8.66 -10.06
N PRO A 18 -7.46 -9.84 -10.61
CA PRO A 18 -6.54 -10.77 -9.96
C PRO A 18 -5.11 -10.22 -9.87
N ARG A 19 -4.75 -9.24 -10.72
CA ARG A 19 -3.43 -8.60 -10.73
C ARG A 19 -3.20 -7.68 -9.54
N LYS A 20 -4.25 -7.27 -8.81
CA LYS A 20 -4.21 -6.43 -7.60
C LYS A 20 -3.33 -5.17 -7.74
N MET A 21 -3.34 -4.54 -8.92
CA MET A 21 -2.40 -3.47 -9.26
C MET A 21 -2.56 -2.23 -8.37
N ASN A 22 -3.80 -1.86 -8.05
CA ASN A 22 -4.08 -0.73 -7.15
C ASN A 22 -3.57 -0.99 -5.73
N LEU A 23 -3.71 -2.22 -5.21
CA LEU A 23 -3.19 -2.59 -3.90
C LEU A 23 -1.65 -2.52 -3.89
N ARG A 24 -1.00 -2.98 -4.97
CA ARG A 24 0.46 -2.88 -5.11
C ARG A 24 0.92 -1.43 -5.09
N VAL A 25 0.28 -0.55 -5.87
CA VAL A 25 0.61 0.89 -5.90
C VAL A 25 0.34 1.55 -4.55
N LEU A 26 -0.78 1.23 -3.91
CA LEU A 26 -1.12 1.77 -2.58
C LEU A 26 -0.06 1.41 -1.54
N VAL A 27 0.34 0.13 -1.48
CA VAL A 27 1.33 -0.32 -0.51
C VAL A 27 2.71 0.28 -0.80
N THR A 28 3.16 0.28 -2.07
CA THR A 28 4.49 0.82 -2.41
C THR A 28 4.59 2.32 -2.18
N SER A 29 3.56 3.09 -2.54
CA SER A 29 3.52 4.54 -2.33
C SER A 29 3.44 4.91 -0.85
N MET A 30 2.65 4.18 -0.06
CA MET A 30 2.57 4.38 1.39
C MET A 30 3.92 4.13 2.06
N VAL A 31 4.58 3.01 1.73
CA VAL A 31 5.92 2.70 2.28
C VAL A 31 6.94 3.76 1.89
N ALA A 32 6.95 4.22 0.64
CA ALA A 32 7.88 5.25 0.18
C ALA A 32 7.74 6.56 0.98
N ILE A 33 6.50 6.99 1.23
CA ILE A 33 6.22 8.21 2.01
C ILE A 33 6.69 8.04 3.46
N VAL A 34 6.38 6.91 4.11
CA VAL A 34 6.81 6.64 5.49
C VAL A 34 8.34 6.65 5.60
N VAL A 35 9.04 6.01 4.66
CA VAL A 35 10.52 5.99 4.62
C VAL A 35 11.07 7.41 4.43
N LEU A 36 10.49 8.20 3.54
CA LEU A 36 10.92 9.59 3.32
C LEU A 36 10.81 10.42 4.60
N PHE A 37 9.69 10.35 5.30
CA PHE A 37 9.51 11.08 6.56
C PHE A 37 10.44 10.58 7.67
N ALA A 38 10.69 9.27 7.74
CA ALA A 38 11.65 8.71 8.70
C ALA A 38 13.06 9.27 8.45
N ILE A 39 13.50 9.35 7.19
CA ILE A 39 14.79 9.95 6.82
C ILE A 39 14.84 11.42 7.24
N ILE A 40 13.81 12.20 6.89
CA ILE A 40 13.73 13.63 7.25
C ILE A 40 13.82 13.79 8.77
N PHE A 41 13.08 12.99 9.54
CA PHE A 41 13.06 13.03 10.99
C PHE A 41 14.45 12.74 11.58
N ILE A 42 15.12 11.68 11.10
CA ILE A 42 16.46 11.32 11.58
C ILE A 42 17.44 12.45 11.28
N VAL A 43 17.49 12.94 10.04
CA VAL A 43 18.40 14.03 9.65
C VAL A 43 18.16 15.26 10.51
N TYR A 44 16.91 15.69 10.65
CA TYR A 44 16.55 16.82 11.49
C TYR A 44 17.01 16.63 12.93
N SER A 45 16.72 15.48 13.53
CA SER A 45 17.09 15.18 14.93
C SER A 45 18.59 15.19 15.17
N THR A 46 19.40 14.76 14.19
CA THR A 46 20.87 14.76 14.30
C THR A 46 21.51 16.12 14.06
N MET A 47 20.81 17.03 13.37
CA MET A 47 21.30 18.37 13.06
C MET A 47 20.86 19.42 14.08
N GLN A 48 19.94 19.09 14.99
CA GLN A 48 19.56 20.00 16.06
C GLN A 48 20.69 20.12 17.09
N PRO A 49 21.17 21.34 17.41
CA PRO A 49 22.05 21.54 18.55
C PRO A 49 21.33 21.07 19.82
N GLN A 50 22.00 20.27 20.64
CA GLN A 50 21.48 19.90 21.96
C GLN A 50 21.21 21.20 22.74
N PRO A 51 19.96 21.50 23.14
CA PRO A 51 19.70 22.63 24.02
C PRO A 51 20.47 22.44 25.32
N ALA A 52 21.13 23.52 25.77
CA ALA A 52 21.97 23.55 26.97
C ALA A 52 21.18 23.29 28.26
#